data_AF-A0A6I1U111-F1
#
_entry.id   AF-A0A6I1U111-F1
#
_cell.length_a   1.000
_cell.length_b   1.000
_cell.length_c   1.000
_cell.angle_alpha   90.00
_cell.angle_beta   90.00
_cell.angle_gamma   90.00
#
_symmetry.space_group_name_H-M   'P 1'
#
loop_
_entity.id
_entity.type
_entity.pdbx_description
1 polymer ?
#
loop_
_entity_poly.entity_id
_entity_poly.type
_entity_poly.pdbx_seq_one_letter_code
_entity_poly.pdbx_strand_id
1 'polypeptide(L)'
;DLAQAVEAEKNEINADNSLTSAAKAEKVKAVEAKKTEEEAKIAAAENADKVADAKTAGEAAVKAVHDNGDLEAVKTAAKADLAQAVEAEKNEINADNSLTSAAKAEKVKAVEAKKTEEEAKIAAAENADKVAEAKTAGEAAVAGVHTPGNLEANKEKALEAIQTESETKIASIDKNAKLSDDEKAAAKAEVAKAAIAAVNAINEAKDQDGVDGAQTTGTTAINAVTPVGKEKALEAIQTASEAKIASIDKNAKLSDAEKAAAKAEVAKAAIAAVNAINEAKDQAGVDGAQTTGTTAVEAVNPVGKEKALEAIQTASETKIASIDKNAK
;
A
#
# COMPACT_ATOMS: atom_id res chain seq x y z
N ASP A 1 -22.16 68.09 33.74
CA ASP A 1 -21.76 69.03 32.67
C ASP A 1 -21.72 68.24 31.37
N LEU A 2 -22.44 68.65 30.31
CA LEU A 2 -22.61 67.82 29.10
C LEU A 2 -21.27 67.47 28.45
N ALA A 3 -20.32 68.42 28.44
CA ALA A 3 -18.97 68.18 27.92
C ALA A 3 -18.21 67.11 28.73
N GLN A 4 -18.40 67.08 30.05
CA GLN A 4 -17.81 66.04 30.91
C GLN A 4 -18.46 64.68 30.69
N ALA A 5 -19.78 64.62 30.48
CA ALA A 5 -20.48 63.38 30.17
C ALA A 5 -20.02 62.80 28.82
N VAL A 6 -19.83 63.64 27.80
CA VAL A 6 -19.27 63.23 26.50
C VAL A 6 -17.86 62.66 26.64
N GLU A 7 -17.00 63.34 27.39
CA GLU A 7 -15.63 62.87 27.59
C GLU A 7 -15.59 61.57 28.41
N ALA A 8 -16.42 61.44 29.44
CA ALA A 8 -16.57 60.21 30.21
C ALA A 8 -17.01 59.04 29.31
N GLU A 9 -18.04 59.26 28.48
CA GLU A 9 -18.58 58.24 27.58
C GLU A 9 -17.55 57.77 26.55
N LYS A 10 -16.80 58.68 25.93
CA LYS A 10 -15.72 58.30 25.01
C LYS A 10 -14.65 57.46 25.71
N ASN A 11 -14.33 57.78 26.96
CA ASN A 11 -13.37 57.01 27.75
C ASN A 11 -13.92 55.63 28.10
N GLU A 12 -15.21 55.50 28.43
CA GLU A 12 -15.89 54.21 28.62
C GLU A 12 -15.85 53.36 27.34
N ILE A 13 -16.21 53.93 26.17
CA ILE A 13 -16.12 53.24 24.86
C ILE A 13 -14.69 52.79 24.55
N ASN A 14 -13.71 53.66 24.76
CA ASN A 14 -12.31 53.34 24.47
C ASN A 14 -11.76 52.25 25.40
N ALA A 15 -12.25 52.18 26.64
CA ALA A 15 -11.91 51.15 27.63
C ALA A 15 -12.67 49.83 27.43
N ASP A 16 -13.78 49.82 26.66
CA ASP A 16 -14.55 48.61 26.41
C ASP A 16 -13.77 47.61 25.54
N ASN A 17 -13.20 46.58 26.16
CA ASN A 17 -12.42 45.56 25.46
C ASN A 17 -13.26 44.60 24.60
N SER A 18 -14.58 44.60 24.75
CA SER A 18 -15.49 43.78 23.93
C SER A 18 -15.72 44.36 22.53
N LEU A 19 -15.39 45.65 22.33
CA LEU A 19 -15.47 46.31 21.03
C LEU A 19 -14.14 46.22 20.28
N THR A 20 -14.23 45.96 18.98
CA THR A 20 -13.10 46.11 18.06
C THR A 20 -12.72 47.59 17.93
N SER A 21 -11.51 47.87 17.50
CA SER A 21 -11.07 49.24 17.23
C SER A 21 -11.98 49.97 16.24
N ALA A 22 -12.51 49.25 15.24
CA ALA A 22 -13.49 49.79 14.29
C ALA A 22 -14.81 50.16 14.97
N ALA A 23 -15.37 49.26 15.80
CA ALA A 23 -16.62 49.51 16.52
C ALA A 23 -16.50 50.67 17.52
N LYS A 24 -15.35 50.79 18.21
CA LYS A 24 -15.04 51.94 19.07
C LYS A 24 -15.08 53.25 18.30
N ALA A 25 -14.42 53.30 17.14
CA ALA A 25 -14.39 54.50 16.30
C ALA A 25 -15.79 54.91 15.80
N GLU A 26 -16.66 53.95 15.49
CA GLU A 26 -18.05 54.23 15.14
C GLU A 26 -18.87 54.77 16.32
N LYS A 27 -18.74 54.16 17.51
CA LYS A 27 -19.43 54.60 18.73
C LYS A 27 -18.98 56.00 19.18
N VAL A 28 -17.68 56.32 19.11
CA VAL A 28 -17.19 57.67 19.40
C VAL A 28 -17.76 58.71 18.44
N LYS A 29 -17.88 58.39 17.14
CA LYS A 29 -18.55 59.28 16.17
C LYS A 29 -20.04 59.48 16.52
N ALA A 30 -20.72 58.43 16.97
CA ALA A 30 -22.11 58.53 17.42
C ALA A 30 -22.25 59.43 18.66
N VAL A 31 -21.31 59.37 19.61
CA VAL A 31 -21.27 60.26 20.79
C VAL A 31 -21.11 61.72 20.37
N GLU A 32 -20.23 62.02 19.40
CA GLU A 32 -20.06 63.39 18.90
C GLU A 32 -21.28 63.93 18.15
N ALA A 33 -21.94 63.07 17.37
CA ALA A 33 -23.21 63.41 16.74
C ALA A 33 -24.27 63.70 17.81
N LYS A 34 -24.33 62.89 18.86
CA LYS A 34 -25.27 63.06 19.97
C LYS A 34 -25.00 64.32 20.78
N LYS A 35 -23.74 64.63 21.06
CA LYS A 35 -23.33 65.91 21.67
C LYS A 35 -23.90 67.10 20.90
N THR A 36 -23.71 67.12 19.59
CA THR A 36 -24.18 68.22 18.73
C THR A 36 -25.70 68.37 18.79
N GLU A 37 -26.44 67.25 18.81
CA GLU A 37 -27.90 67.24 18.96
C GLU A 37 -28.35 67.83 20.30
N GLU A 38 -27.72 67.42 21.40
CA GLU A 38 -28.11 67.86 22.75
C GLU A 38 -27.68 69.31 23.05
N GLU A 39 -26.55 69.79 22.51
CA GLU A 39 -26.15 71.20 22.58
C GLU A 39 -27.19 72.11 21.91
N ALA A 40 -27.77 71.68 20.78
CA ALA A 40 -28.84 72.41 20.12
C ALA A 40 -30.12 72.49 20.97
N LYS A 41 -30.48 71.41 21.68
CA LYS A 41 -31.65 71.39 22.59
C LYS A 41 -31.44 72.30 23.81
N ILE A 42 -30.22 72.31 24.37
CA ILE A 42 -29.86 73.21 25.47
C ILE A 42 -29.95 74.67 25.02
N ALA A 43 -29.43 75.00 23.83
CA ALA A 43 -29.50 76.35 23.28
C ALA A 43 -30.93 76.82 22.99
N ALA A 44 -31.84 75.89 22.70
CA ALA A 44 -33.26 76.17 22.45
C ALA A 44 -34.11 76.29 23.73
N ALA A 45 -33.56 76.01 24.92
CA ALA A 45 -34.32 76.03 26.16
C ALA A 45 -34.70 77.47 26.58
N GLU A 46 -35.98 77.67 26.89
CA GLU A 46 -36.57 79.02 27.07
C GLU A 46 -36.27 79.68 28.42
N ASN A 47 -35.88 78.89 29.42
CA ASN A 47 -35.62 79.36 30.78
C ASN A 47 -34.64 78.45 31.53
N ALA A 48 -34.19 78.88 32.70
CA ALA A 48 -33.16 78.19 33.49
C ALA A 48 -33.54 76.76 33.89
N ASP A 49 -34.81 76.52 34.25
CA ASP A 49 -35.28 75.17 34.62
C ASP A 49 -35.24 74.24 33.41
N LYS A 50 -35.72 74.70 32.25
CA LYS A 50 -35.66 73.93 30.99
C LYS A 50 -34.22 73.68 30.53
N VAL A 51 -33.29 74.63 30.75
CA VAL A 51 -31.86 74.43 30.49
C VAL A 51 -31.30 73.31 31.37
N ALA A 52 -31.68 73.26 32.65
CA ALA A 52 -31.27 72.21 33.58
C ALA A 52 -31.82 70.84 33.15
N ASP A 53 -33.11 70.75 32.83
CA ASP A 53 -33.76 69.52 32.34
C ASP A 53 -33.11 69.01 31.05
N ALA A 54 -32.89 69.90 30.07
CA ALA A 54 -32.24 69.56 28.80
C ALA A 54 -30.81 69.07 29.00
N LYS A 55 -30.08 69.64 29.96
CA LYS A 55 -28.74 69.19 30.32
C LYS A 55 -28.76 67.79 30.94
N THR A 56 -29.66 67.53 31.89
CA THR A 56 -29.81 66.19 32.48
C THR A 56 -30.23 65.14 31.45
N ALA A 57 -31.19 65.46 30.58
CA ALA A 57 -31.60 64.58 29.50
C ALA A 57 -30.48 64.32 28.50
N GLY A 58 -29.72 65.37 28.14
CA GLY A 58 -28.58 65.26 27.22
C GLY A 58 -27.45 64.40 27.79
N GLU A 59 -27.13 64.54 29.07
CA GLU A 59 -26.16 63.69 29.77
C GLU A 59 -26.58 62.20 29.73
N ALA A 60 -27.86 61.91 30.01
CA ALA A 60 -28.39 60.55 29.92
C ALA A 60 -28.40 60.02 28.47
N ALA A 61 -28.70 60.88 27.49
CA ALA A 61 -28.77 60.50 26.09
C ALA A 61 -27.38 60.23 25.48
N VAL A 62 -26.35 60.96 25.91
CA VAL A 62 -24.96 60.68 25.56
C VAL A 62 -24.50 59.35 26.13
N LYS A 63 -24.80 59.08 27.41
CA LYS A 63 -24.47 57.81 28.06
C LYS A 63 -25.16 56.60 27.43
N ALA A 64 -26.32 56.81 26.81
CA ALA A 64 -27.06 55.74 26.14
C ALA A 64 -26.51 55.38 24.74
N VAL A 65 -25.45 56.04 24.27
CA VAL A 65 -24.86 55.74 22.95
C VAL A 65 -24.12 54.41 22.96
N HIS A 66 -23.56 54.03 24.10
CA HIS A 66 -22.85 52.77 24.29
C HIS A 66 -23.39 52.00 25.50
N ASP A 67 -23.50 50.69 25.29
CA ASP A 67 -23.70 49.73 26.35
C ASP A 67 -22.40 48.90 26.43
N ASN A 68 -21.86 48.71 27.62
CA ASN A 68 -20.70 47.84 27.81
C ASN A 68 -21.00 46.45 27.25
N GLY A 69 -20.19 46.01 26.28
CA GLY A 69 -20.31 44.66 25.77
C GLY A 69 -19.60 43.63 26.65
N ASP A 70 -19.71 42.37 26.24
CA ASP A 70 -19.17 41.21 26.95
C ASP A 70 -18.07 40.53 26.13
N LEU A 71 -16.82 40.73 26.55
CA LEU A 71 -15.66 40.11 25.90
C LEU A 71 -15.70 38.57 25.99
N GLU A 72 -16.27 37.99 27.05
CA GLU A 72 -16.38 36.53 27.19
C GLU A 72 -17.42 35.95 26.22
N ALA A 73 -18.47 36.72 25.88
CA ALA A 73 -19.38 36.37 24.79
C ALA A 73 -18.66 36.39 23.43
N VAL A 74 -17.80 37.39 23.18
CA VAL A 74 -16.97 37.46 21.94
C VAL A 74 -16.01 36.26 21.85
N LYS A 75 -15.35 35.89 22.95
CA LYS A 75 -14.49 34.69 23.01
C LYS A 75 -15.28 33.40 22.79
N THR A 76 -16.47 33.28 23.37
CA THR A 76 -17.36 32.12 23.20
C THR A 76 -17.75 31.96 21.74
N ALA A 77 -18.14 33.04 21.07
CA ALA A 77 -18.47 33.02 19.65
C ALA A 77 -17.26 32.60 18.79
N ALA A 78 -16.07 33.16 19.06
CA ALA A 78 -14.85 32.78 18.34
C ALA A 78 -14.46 31.30 18.52
N LYS A 79 -14.64 30.74 19.72
CA LYS A 79 -14.44 29.30 19.96
C LYS A 79 -15.46 28.43 19.23
N ALA A 80 -16.71 28.89 19.13
CA ALA A 80 -17.75 28.19 18.38
C ALA A 80 -17.44 28.15 16.88
N ASP A 81 -16.93 29.24 16.32
CA ASP A 81 -16.48 29.30 14.92
C ASP A 81 -15.27 28.39 14.69
N LEU A 82 -14.27 28.41 15.59
CA LEU A 82 -13.12 27.49 15.53
C LEU A 82 -13.57 26.02 15.60
N ALA A 83 -14.56 25.70 16.44
CA ALA A 83 -15.10 24.34 16.53
C ALA A 83 -15.78 23.90 15.22
N GLN A 84 -16.43 24.81 14.49
CA GLN A 84 -16.97 24.52 13.16
C GLN A 84 -15.86 24.27 12.14
N ALA A 85 -14.80 25.09 12.14
CA ALA A 85 -13.64 24.89 11.27
C ALA A 85 -12.94 23.54 11.56
N VAL A 86 -12.80 23.16 12.83
CA VAL A 86 -12.26 21.85 13.24
C VAL A 86 -13.11 20.70 12.71
N GLU A 87 -14.44 20.81 12.79
CA GLU A 87 -15.32 19.74 12.29
C GLU A 87 -15.27 19.65 10.76
N ALA A 88 -15.22 20.78 10.06
CA ALA A 88 -15.01 20.82 8.61
C ALA A 88 -13.70 20.11 8.21
N GLU A 89 -12.61 20.46 8.88
CA GLU A 89 -11.29 19.88 8.63
C GLU A 89 -11.25 18.36 8.85
N LYS A 90 -11.86 17.86 9.94
CA LYS A 90 -11.96 16.40 10.16
C LYS A 90 -12.73 15.71 9.05
N ASN A 91 -13.78 16.34 8.53
CA ASN A 91 -14.55 15.80 7.43
C ASN A 91 -13.73 15.76 6.14
N GLU A 92 -12.93 16.78 5.86
CA GLU A 92 -11.98 16.79 4.73
C GLU A 92 -10.94 15.67 4.86
N ILE A 93 -10.32 15.49 6.03
CA ILE A 93 -9.37 14.41 6.31
C ILE A 93 -10.03 13.03 6.10
N ASN A 94 -11.24 12.84 6.62
CA ASN A 94 -11.94 11.56 6.52
C ASN A 94 -12.36 11.24 5.08
N ALA A 95 -12.67 12.27 4.28
CA ALA A 95 -13.00 12.16 2.86
C ALA A 95 -11.77 11.98 1.96
N ASP A 96 -10.55 12.24 2.45
CA ASP A 96 -9.33 12.13 1.66
C ASP A 96 -8.97 10.65 1.39
N ASN A 97 -9.36 10.15 0.22
CA ASN A 97 -9.10 8.78 -0.19
C ASN A 97 -7.62 8.47 -0.47
N SER A 98 -6.75 9.47 -0.53
CA SER A 98 -5.31 9.26 -0.70
C SER A 98 -4.60 8.90 0.61
N LEU A 99 -5.27 9.08 1.75
CA LEU A 99 -4.76 8.69 3.06
C LEU A 99 -5.26 7.30 3.46
N THR A 100 -4.39 6.54 4.10
CA THR A 100 -4.78 5.30 4.79
C THR A 100 -5.67 5.61 5.98
N SER A 101 -6.46 4.63 6.42
CA SER A 101 -7.28 4.77 7.63
C SER A 101 -6.45 5.14 8.87
N ALA A 102 -5.22 4.62 8.96
CA ALA A 102 -4.29 4.95 10.04
C ALA A 102 -3.84 6.42 9.98
N ALA A 103 -3.46 6.92 8.80
CA ALA A 103 -3.03 8.30 8.62
C ALA A 103 -4.17 9.30 8.89
N LYS A 104 -5.40 8.97 8.50
CA LYS A 104 -6.61 9.76 8.84
C LYS A 104 -6.77 9.88 10.35
N ALA A 105 -6.69 8.77 11.08
CA ALA A 105 -6.83 8.76 12.54
C ALA A 105 -5.74 9.59 13.25
N GLU A 106 -4.51 9.58 12.75
CA GLU A 106 -3.42 10.41 13.27
C GLU A 106 -3.68 11.90 13.01
N LYS A 107 -4.09 12.28 11.80
CA LYS A 107 -4.41 13.68 11.48
C LYS A 107 -5.61 14.20 12.26
N VAL A 108 -6.67 13.41 12.45
CA VAL A 108 -7.81 13.80 13.30
C VAL A 108 -7.37 14.07 14.74
N LYS A 109 -6.48 13.25 15.31
CA LYS A 109 -5.90 13.52 16.64
C LYS A 109 -5.07 14.80 16.66
N ALA A 110 -4.31 15.08 15.60
CA ALA A 110 -3.53 16.30 15.48
C ALA A 110 -4.44 17.55 15.39
N VAL A 111 -5.57 17.47 14.67
CA VAL A 111 -6.58 18.53 14.62
C VAL A 111 -7.17 18.81 16.01
N GLU A 112 -7.49 17.78 16.79
CA GLU A 112 -8.01 17.97 18.17
C GLU A 112 -6.99 18.58 19.13
N ALA A 113 -5.72 18.16 19.02
CA ALA A 113 -4.64 18.79 19.76
C ALA A 113 -4.49 20.27 19.38
N LYS A 114 -4.59 20.58 18.07
CA LYS A 114 -4.51 21.95 17.57
C LYS A 114 -5.68 22.80 18.01
N LYS A 115 -6.90 22.27 18.00
CA LYS A 115 -8.08 22.92 18.57
C LYS A 115 -7.83 23.38 20.00
N THR A 116 -7.31 22.50 20.84
CA THR A 116 -7.02 22.81 22.26
C THR A 116 -6.00 23.95 22.40
N GLU A 117 -4.94 23.93 21.57
CA GLU A 117 -3.93 25.00 21.54
C GLU A 117 -4.53 26.35 21.14
N GLU A 118 -5.35 26.38 20.07
CA GLU A 118 -5.90 27.62 19.54
C GLU A 118 -7.05 28.18 20.42
N GLU A 119 -7.85 27.32 21.05
CA GLU A 119 -8.84 27.74 22.06
C GLU A 119 -8.19 28.45 23.26
N ALA A 120 -6.98 28.03 23.65
CA ALA A 120 -6.21 28.69 24.71
C ALA A 120 -5.74 30.09 24.29
N LYS A 121 -5.36 30.29 23.03
CA LYS A 121 -4.99 31.63 22.50
C LYS A 121 -6.20 32.56 22.46
N ILE A 122 -7.36 32.06 22.05
CA ILE A 122 -8.63 32.82 22.11
C ILE A 122 -8.98 33.17 23.57
N ALA A 123 -8.83 32.24 24.51
CA ALA A 123 -9.10 32.50 25.93
C ALA A 123 -8.18 33.60 26.52
N ALA A 124 -6.91 33.60 26.09
CA ALA A 124 -5.90 34.57 26.52
C ALA A 124 -6.02 35.95 25.85
N ALA A 125 -6.83 36.10 24.81
CA ALA A 125 -7.01 37.38 24.12
C ALA A 125 -7.66 38.43 25.05
N GLU A 126 -7.03 39.61 25.12
CA GLU A 126 -7.38 40.66 26.08
C GLU A 126 -8.48 41.60 25.58
N ASN A 127 -8.77 41.59 24.28
CA ASN A 127 -9.79 42.43 23.64
C ASN A 127 -10.29 41.79 22.34
N ALA A 128 -11.37 42.35 21.78
CA ALA A 128 -12.05 41.81 20.62
C ALA A 128 -11.19 41.74 19.34
N ASP A 129 -10.26 42.69 19.13
CA ASP A 129 -9.34 42.64 17.99
C ASP A 129 -8.40 41.43 18.10
N LYS A 130 -7.80 41.22 19.28
CA LYS A 130 -6.96 40.04 19.55
C LYS A 130 -7.75 38.73 19.48
N VAL A 131 -9.03 38.73 19.86
CA VAL A 131 -9.90 37.55 19.69
C VAL A 131 -10.07 37.23 18.21
N ALA A 132 -10.34 38.24 17.37
CA ALA A 132 -10.51 38.08 15.93
C ALA A 132 -9.21 37.59 15.24
N GLU A 133 -8.05 38.14 15.62
CA GLU A 133 -6.74 37.68 15.15
C GLU A 133 -6.47 36.23 15.56
N ALA A 134 -6.68 35.88 16.84
CA ALA A 134 -6.46 34.53 17.36
C ALA A 134 -7.40 33.51 16.69
N LYS A 135 -8.66 33.87 16.46
CA LYS A 135 -9.62 33.06 15.71
C LYS A 135 -9.11 32.79 14.30
N THR A 136 -8.76 33.84 13.56
CA THR A 136 -8.31 33.73 12.16
C THR A 136 -7.03 32.88 12.05
N ALA A 137 -6.07 33.11 12.94
CA ALA A 137 -4.86 32.31 13.00
C ALA A 137 -5.14 30.85 13.37
N GLY A 138 -6.09 30.62 14.30
CA GLY A 138 -6.48 29.29 14.73
C GLY A 138 -7.16 28.48 13.62
N GLU A 139 -8.09 29.09 12.87
CA GLU A 139 -8.73 28.47 11.71
C GLU A 139 -7.70 28.07 10.65
N ALA A 140 -6.76 28.97 10.32
CA ALA A 140 -5.67 28.67 9.39
C ALA A 140 -4.74 27.56 9.90
N ALA A 141 -4.46 27.53 11.21
CA ALA A 141 -3.60 26.53 11.82
C ALA A 141 -4.26 25.14 11.86
N VAL A 142 -5.57 25.07 12.05
CA VAL A 142 -6.38 23.84 11.96
C VAL A 142 -6.38 23.31 10.53
N ALA A 143 -6.68 24.16 9.54
CA ALA A 143 -6.66 23.79 8.12
C ALA A 143 -5.26 23.35 7.63
N GLY A 144 -4.20 23.86 8.27
CA GLY A 144 -2.83 23.47 7.98
C GLY A 144 -2.45 22.06 8.46
N VAL A 145 -3.30 21.37 9.22
CA VAL A 145 -3.02 20.00 9.70
C VAL A 145 -3.20 18.98 8.57
N HIS A 146 -4.21 19.16 7.71
CA HIS A 146 -4.40 18.33 6.53
C HIS A 146 -3.50 18.81 5.39
N THR A 147 -2.87 17.84 4.73
CA THR A 147 -2.22 18.05 3.45
C THR A 147 -2.80 16.98 2.54
N PRO A 148 -3.72 17.33 1.63
CA PRO A 148 -4.32 16.37 0.73
C PRO A 148 -3.24 15.63 -0.06
N GLY A 149 -3.31 14.31 -0.07
CA GLY A 149 -2.43 13.50 -0.92
C GLY A 149 -2.98 13.36 -2.34
N ASN A 150 -2.32 12.52 -3.14
CA ASN A 150 -2.73 12.21 -4.50
C ASN A 150 -2.84 10.69 -4.66
N LEU A 151 -4.07 10.18 -4.68
CA LEU A 151 -4.34 8.76 -4.84
C LEU A 151 -3.82 8.22 -6.18
N GLU A 152 -3.90 9.00 -7.25
CA GLU A 152 -3.45 8.56 -8.58
C GLU A 152 -1.92 8.38 -8.60
N ALA A 153 -1.18 9.32 -8.01
CA ALA A 153 0.28 9.18 -7.86
C ALA A 153 0.67 7.98 -7.00
N ASN A 154 -0.15 7.61 -6.01
CA ASN A 154 0.08 6.41 -5.20
C ASN A 154 -0.23 5.12 -5.99
N LYS A 155 -1.26 5.14 -6.85
CA LYS A 155 -1.53 4.04 -7.79
C LYS A 155 -0.37 3.84 -8.77
N GLU A 156 0.14 4.92 -9.36
CA GLU A 156 1.29 4.85 -10.27
C GLU A 156 2.49 4.16 -9.62
N LYS A 157 2.85 4.54 -8.38
CA LYS A 157 3.92 3.88 -7.61
C LYS A 157 3.65 2.39 -7.36
N ALA A 158 2.41 2.03 -7.03
CA ALA A 158 2.04 0.63 -6.81
C ALA A 158 2.12 -0.19 -8.12
N LEU A 159 1.72 0.39 -9.25
CA LEU A 159 1.84 -0.22 -10.58
C LEU A 159 3.31 -0.44 -10.96
N GLU A 160 4.17 0.55 -10.75
CA GLU A 160 5.63 0.42 -10.97
C GLU A 160 6.25 -0.70 -10.12
N ALA A 161 5.80 -0.83 -8.87
CA ALA A 161 6.25 -1.91 -7.99
C ALA A 161 5.82 -3.30 -8.51
N ILE A 162 4.58 -3.45 -8.99
CA ILE A 162 4.10 -4.70 -9.59
C ILE A 162 4.88 -5.04 -10.87
N GLN A 163 5.17 -4.03 -11.72
CA GLN A 163 5.98 -4.22 -12.90
C GLN A 163 7.39 -4.71 -12.54
N THR A 164 8.06 -4.04 -11.59
CA THR A 164 9.40 -4.38 -11.13
C THR A 164 9.47 -5.81 -10.57
N GLU A 165 8.47 -6.19 -9.79
CA GLU A 165 8.38 -7.54 -9.22
C GLU A 165 8.18 -8.61 -10.31
N SER A 166 7.29 -8.35 -11.27
CA SER A 166 7.04 -9.23 -12.42
C SER A 166 8.31 -9.42 -13.26
N GLU A 167 9.03 -8.35 -13.57
CA GLU A 167 10.29 -8.39 -14.33
C GLU A 167 11.36 -9.21 -13.58
N THR A 168 11.49 -8.98 -12.26
CA THR A 168 12.41 -9.74 -11.40
C THR A 168 12.10 -11.23 -11.41
N LYS A 169 10.81 -11.58 -11.29
CA LYS A 169 10.36 -12.98 -11.32
C LYS A 169 10.60 -13.65 -12.67
N ILE A 170 10.31 -12.96 -13.78
CA ILE A 170 10.58 -13.42 -15.15
C ILE A 170 12.08 -13.67 -15.34
N ALA A 171 12.93 -12.75 -14.89
CA ALA A 171 14.39 -12.90 -15.00
C ALA A 171 14.91 -14.10 -14.19
N SER A 172 14.30 -14.42 -13.05
CA SER A 172 14.60 -15.62 -12.27
C SER A 172 14.24 -16.91 -13.03
N ILE A 173 13.04 -16.94 -13.65
CA ILE A 173 12.58 -18.05 -14.49
C ILE A 173 13.53 -18.28 -15.67
N ASP A 174 13.95 -17.20 -16.34
CA ASP A 174 14.88 -17.28 -17.47
C ASP A 174 16.22 -17.90 -17.13
N LYS A 175 16.75 -17.57 -15.95
CA LYS A 175 18.02 -18.11 -15.43
C LYS A 175 17.91 -19.54 -14.95
N ASN A 176 16.70 -20.09 -14.79
CA ASN A 176 16.54 -21.46 -14.33
C ASN A 176 16.92 -22.46 -15.44
N ALA A 177 18.09 -23.09 -15.29
CA ALA A 177 18.64 -24.03 -16.25
C ALA A 177 17.90 -25.39 -16.28
N LYS A 178 17.09 -25.71 -15.27
CA LYS A 178 16.36 -26.98 -15.18
C LYS A 178 15.07 -26.97 -16.01
N LEU A 179 14.52 -25.80 -16.30
CA LEU A 179 13.33 -25.66 -17.13
C LEU A 179 13.66 -25.79 -18.61
N SER A 180 12.76 -26.40 -19.37
CA SER A 180 12.70 -26.28 -20.83
C SER A 180 12.25 -24.88 -21.25
N ASP A 181 12.36 -24.55 -22.54
CA ASP A 181 11.89 -23.27 -23.06
C ASP A 181 10.35 -23.16 -22.98
N ASP A 182 9.64 -24.28 -23.18
CA ASP A 182 8.18 -24.35 -23.07
C ASP A 182 7.72 -24.16 -21.61
N GLU A 183 8.39 -24.79 -20.65
CA GLU A 183 8.09 -24.59 -19.22
C GLU A 183 8.36 -23.16 -18.76
N LYS A 184 9.43 -22.53 -19.27
CA LYS A 184 9.69 -21.10 -19.02
C LYS A 184 8.58 -20.24 -19.59
N ALA A 185 8.14 -20.50 -20.82
CA ALA A 185 7.07 -19.76 -21.46
C ALA A 185 5.76 -19.87 -20.66
N ALA A 186 5.39 -21.08 -20.22
CA ALA A 186 4.23 -21.31 -19.37
C ALA A 186 4.32 -20.57 -18.03
N ALA A 187 5.47 -20.64 -17.36
CA ALA A 187 5.69 -19.96 -16.09
C ALA A 187 5.61 -18.43 -16.21
N LYS A 188 6.18 -17.85 -17.28
CA LYS A 188 6.08 -16.41 -17.55
C LYS A 188 4.66 -15.97 -17.84
N ALA A 189 3.86 -16.81 -18.51
CA ALA A 189 2.45 -16.52 -18.75
C ALA A 189 1.65 -16.45 -17.44
N GLU A 190 1.93 -17.34 -16.48
CA GLU A 190 1.30 -17.28 -15.14
C GLU A 190 1.74 -16.03 -14.36
N VAL A 191 3.02 -15.62 -14.44
CA VAL A 191 3.48 -14.34 -13.86
C VAL A 191 2.74 -13.16 -14.49
N ALA A 192 2.64 -13.11 -15.82
CA ALA A 192 1.94 -12.05 -16.53
C ALA A 192 0.46 -11.98 -16.14
N LYS A 193 -0.20 -13.14 -16.00
CA LYS A 193 -1.60 -13.22 -15.54
C LYS A 193 -1.77 -12.68 -14.12
N ALA A 194 -0.88 -13.03 -13.19
CA ALA A 194 -0.88 -12.51 -11.83
C ALA A 194 -0.65 -10.99 -11.80
N ALA A 195 0.31 -10.49 -12.58
CA ALA A 195 0.59 -9.06 -12.71
C ALA A 195 -0.61 -8.28 -13.28
N ILE A 196 -1.26 -8.79 -14.33
CA ILE A 196 -2.47 -8.17 -14.91
C ILE A 196 -3.60 -8.10 -13.88
N ALA A 197 -3.82 -9.17 -13.11
CA ALA A 197 -4.83 -9.17 -12.05
C ALA A 197 -4.53 -8.10 -10.98
N ALA A 198 -3.26 -7.95 -10.58
CA ALA A 198 -2.82 -6.94 -9.63
C ALA A 198 -3.01 -5.50 -10.18
N VAL A 199 -2.60 -5.27 -11.43
CA VAL A 199 -2.77 -3.98 -12.13
C VAL A 199 -4.25 -3.58 -12.17
N ASN A 200 -5.13 -4.51 -12.53
CA ASN A 200 -6.57 -4.25 -12.56
C ASN A 200 -7.10 -3.89 -11.16
N ALA A 201 -6.71 -4.65 -10.13
CA ALA A 201 -7.14 -4.38 -8.76
C ALA A 201 -6.65 -3.01 -8.24
N ILE A 202 -5.41 -2.61 -8.55
CA ILE A 202 -4.87 -1.29 -8.20
C ILE A 202 -5.64 -0.17 -8.91
N ASN A 203 -5.92 -0.33 -10.20
CA ASN A 203 -6.68 0.66 -10.98
C ASN A 203 -8.12 0.80 -10.44
N GLU A 204 -8.75 -0.30 -10.04
CA GLU A 204 -10.10 -0.34 -9.50
C GLU A 204 -10.23 0.22 -8.08
N ALA A 205 -9.15 0.18 -7.28
CA ALA A 205 -9.12 0.65 -5.90
C ALA A 205 -9.63 2.09 -5.76
N LYS A 206 -10.42 2.34 -4.71
CA LYS A 206 -11.10 3.63 -4.46
C LYS A 206 -10.42 4.50 -3.42
N ASP A 207 -9.53 3.91 -2.64
CA ASP A 207 -8.78 4.53 -1.56
C ASP A 207 -7.40 3.90 -1.42
N GLN A 208 -6.56 4.51 -0.57
CA GLN A 208 -5.18 4.09 -0.36
C GLN A 208 -5.08 2.68 0.24
N ASP A 209 -5.94 2.33 1.18
CA ASP A 209 -5.93 0.99 1.79
C ASP A 209 -6.22 -0.10 0.74
N GLY A 210 -7.11 0.18 -0.22
CA GLY A 210 -7.37 -0.67 -1.37
C GLY A 210 -6.17 -0.82 -2.31
N VAL A 211 -5.43 0.27 -2.57
CA VAL A 211 -4.19 0.24 -3.37
C VAL A 211 -3.14 -0.63 -2.69
N ASP A 212 -2.88 -0.41 -1.39
CA ASP A 212 -1.89 -1.15 -0.61
C ASP A 212 -2.23 -2.65 -0.54
N GLY A 213 -3.52 -2.97 -0.35
CA GLY A 213 -4.01 -4.35 -0.34
C GLY A 213 -3.89 -5.05 -1.69
N ALA A 214 -4.23 -4.36 -2.79
CA ALA A 214 -4.09 -4.88 -4.14
C ALA A 214 -2.62 -5.13 -4.52
N GLN A 215 -1.73 -4.19 -4.19
CA GLN A 215 -0.30 -4.34 -4.40
C GLN A 215 0.25 -5.55 -3.63
N THR A 216 -0.08 -5.67 -2.34
CA THR A 216 0.35 -6.78 -1.48
C THR A 216 -0.10 -8.14 -2.04
N THR A 217 -1.36 -8.24 -2.43
CA THR A 217 -1.94 -9.45 -3.03
C THR A 217 -1.24 -9.79 -4.35
N GLY A 218 -1.01 -8.78 -5.20
CA GLY A 218 -0.33 -8.93 -6.48
C GLY A 218 1.10 -9.45 -6.35
N THR A 219 1.91 -8.82 -5.51
CA THR A 219 3.28 -9.25 -5.22
C THR A 219 3.33 -10.68 -4.68
N THR A 220 2.37 -11.05 -3.81
CA THR A 220 2.27 -12.42 -3.30
C THR A 220 1.96 -13.42 -4.41
N ALA A 221 1.01 -13.11 -5.30
CA ALA A 221 0.63 -13.98 -6.40
C ALA A 221 1.76 -14.15 -7.43
N ILE A 222 2.47 -13.08 -7.80
CA ILE A 222 3.64 -13.14 -8.68
C ILE A 222 4.72 -14.05 -8.08
N ASN A 223 5.02 -13.89 -6.79
CA ASN A 223 6.05 -14.66 -6.13
C ASN A 223 5.70 -16.15 -5.98
N ALA A 224 4.41 -16.48 -5.87
CA ALA A 224 3.92 -17.84 -5.76
C ALA A 224 4.14 -18.69 -7.03
N VAL A 225 4.50 -18.09 -8.18
CA VAL A 225 4.79 -18.85 -9.40
C VAL A 225 6.09 -19.65 -9.24
N THR A 226 5.98 -20.97 -9.09
CA THR A 226 7.12 -21.87 -8.86
C THR A 226 7.13 -23.01 -9.89
N PRO A 227 7.73 -22.79 -11.09
CA PRO A 227 7.75 -23.82 -12.12
C PRO A 227 8.66 -24.99 -11.75
N VAL A 228 8.31 -26.19 -12.22
CA VAL A 228 9.03 -27.44 -11.99
C VAL A 228 9.49 -27.98 -13.33
N GLY A 229 10.79 -28.23 -13.48
CA GLY A 229 11.41 -28.65 -14.74
C GLY A 229 11.44 -30.15 -14.91
N LYS A 230 10.64 -30.69 -15.83
CA LYS A 230 10.45 -32.12 -16.11
C LYS A 230 11.00 -32.56 -17.46
N GLU A 231 10.87 -31.78 -18.54
CA GLU A 231 11.24 -32.32 -19.87
C GLU A 231 12.72 -32.67 -19.99
N LYS A 232 13.63 -31.84 -19.45
CA LYS A 232 15.07 -32.15 -19.45
C LYS A 232 15.41 -33.40 -18.65
N ALA A 233 14.70 -33.66 -17.56
CA ALA A 233 14.87 -34.88 -16.77
C ALA A 233 14.39 -36.11 -17.54
N LEU A 234 13.26 -36.00 -18.24
CA LEU A 234 12.74 -37.05 -19.12
C LEU A 234 13.71 -37.35 -20.28
N GLU A 235 14.27 -36.32 -20.92
CA GLU A 235 15.28 -36.45 -21.99
C GLU A 235 16.56 -37.15 -21.48
N ALA A 236 16.99 -36.86 -20.25
CA ALA A 236 18.13 -37.54 -19.64
C ALA A 236 17.87 -39.05 -19.43
N ILE A 237 16.66 -39.43 -18.98
CA ILE A 237 16.27 -40.84 -18.86
C ILE A 237 16.24 -41.54 -20.22
N GLN A 238 15.68 -40.87 -21.23
CA GLN A 238 15.66 -41.38 -22.60
C GLN A 238 17.09 -41.62 -23.11
N THR A 239 17.95 -40.60 -23.00
CA THR A 239 19.35 -40.67 -23.43
C THR A 239 20.11 -41.80 -22.74
N ALA A 240 19.97 -41.95 -21.42
CA ALA A 240 20.60 -43.03 -20.67
C ALA A 240 20.10 -44.41 -21.13
N SER A 241 18.81 -44.53 -21.40
CA SER A 241 18.19 -45.79 -21.85
C SER A 241 18.67 -46.18 -23.24
N GLU A 242 18.72 -45.24 -24.18
CA GLU A 242 19.22 -45.44 -25.54
C GLU A 242 20.70 -45.84 -25.53
N ALA A 243 21.53 -45.15 -24.75
CA ALA A 243 22.94 -45.47 -24.58
C ALA A 243 23.14 -46.89 -24.03
N LYS A 244 22.31 -47.28 -23.04
CA LYS A 244 22.37 -48.61 -22.44
C LYS A 244 21.94 -49.72 -23.41
N ILE A 245 20.87 -49.50 -24.16
CA ILE A 245 20.40 -50.43 -25.20
C ILE A 245 21.48 -50.62 -26.27
N ALA A 246 22.11 -49.53 -26.73
CA ALA A 246 23.20 -49.61 -27.70
C ALA A 246 24.42 -50.38 -27.18
N SER A 247 24.73 -50.27 -25.88
CA SER A 247 25.75 -51.07 -25.19
C SER A 247 25.40 -52.57 -25.18
N ILE A 248 24.15 -52.92 -24.89
CA ILE A 248 23.66 -54.31 -24.91
C ILE A 248 23.74 -54.90 -26.32
N ASP A 249 23.37 -54.13 -27.35
CA ASP A 249 23.42 -54.58 -28.73
C ASP A 249 24.81 -54.90 -29.22
N LYS A 250 25.79 -54.08 -28.85
CA LYS A 250 27.21 -54.28 -29.18
C LYS A 250 27.87 -55.42 -28.41
N ASN A 251 27.23 -55.96 -27.37
CA ASN A 251 27.80 -57.04 -26.57
C ASN A 251 27.74 -58.37 -27.33
N ALA A 252 28.86 -58.78 -27.92
CA ALA A 252 28.98 -60.02 -28.68
C ALA A 252 28.84 -61.30 -27.85
N LYS A 253 29.01 -61.22 -26.51
CA LYS A 253 28.91 -62.37 -25.60
C LYS A 253 27.46 -62.80 -25.34
N LEU A 254 26.49 -61.92 -25.57
CA LEU A 254 25.07 -62.21 -25.38
C LEU A 254 24.48 -62.89 -26.60
N SER A 255 23.55 -63.83 -26.37
CA SER A 255 22.60 -64.30 -27.38
C SER A 255 21.56 -63.23 -27.71
N ASP A 256 20.76 -63.45 -28.75
CA ASP A 256 19.66 -62.54 -29.09
C ASP A 256 18.55 -62.56 -28.03
N ALA A 257 18.30 -63.70 -27.40
CA ALA A 257 17.33 -63.84 -26.31
C ALA A 257 17.79 -63.08 -25.04
N GLU A 258 19.07 -63.21 -24.67
CA GLU A 258 19.65 -62.47 -23.54
C GLU A 258 19.66 -60.96 -23.78
N LYS A 259 19.91 -60.52 -25.02
CA LYS A 259 19.78 -59.10 -25.41
C LYS A 259 18.34 -58.62 -25.28
N ALA A 260 17.37 -59.39 -25.78
CA ALA A 260 15.95 -59.02 -25.70
C ALA A 260 15.48 -58.88 -24.25
N ALA A 261 15.84 -59.84 -23.38
CA ALA A 261 15.52 -59.77 -21.95
C ALA A 261 16.16 -58.56 -21.27
N ALA A 262 17.44 -58.27 -21.55
CA ALA A 262 18.13 -57.13 -20.99
C ALA A 262 17.51 -55.79 -21.42
N LYS A 263 17.12 -55.66 -22.69
CA LYS A 263 16.43 -54.46 -23.20
C LYS A 263 15.06 -54.27 -22.55
N ALA A 264 14.33 -55.36 -22.27
CA ALA A 264 13.06 -55.28 -21.57
C ALA A 264 13.22 -54.75 -20.12
N GLU A 265 14.28 -55.17 -19.42
CA GLU A 265 14.59 -54.64 -18.08
C GLU A 265 15.01 -53.16 -18.13
N VAL A 266 15.78 -52.73 -19.15
CA VAL A 266 16.07 -51.29 -19.36
C VAL A 266 14.77 -50.50 -19.57
N ALA A 267 13.87 -50.99 -20.44
CA ALA A 267 12.60 -50.33 -20.70
C ALA A 267 11.73 -50.22 -19.43
N LYS A 268 11.69 -51.27 -18.61
CA LYS A 268 10.97 -51.28 -17.34
C LYS A 268 11.54 -50.24 -16.36
N ALA A 269 12.86 -50.15 -16.22
CA ALA A 269 13.51 -49.15 -15.38
C ALA A 269 13.25 -47.72 -15.87
N ALA A 270 13.34 -47.50 -17.18
CA ALA A 270 13.05 -46.20 -17.80
C ALA A 270 11.60 -45.76 -17.59
N ILE A 271 10.62 -46.66 -17.79
CA ILE A 271 9.20 -46.40 -17.55
C ILE A 271 8.95 -46.02 -16.08
N ALA A 272 9.54 -46.74 -15.13
CA ALA A 272 9.42 -46.41 -13.71
C ALA A 272 9.95 -45.01 -13.40
N ALA A 273 11.09 -44.63 -13.99
CA ALA A 273 11.68 -43.30 -13.83
C ALA A 273 10.81 -42.18 -14.43
N VAL A 274 10.31 -42.38 -15.65
CA VAL A 274 9.39 -41.43 -16.33
C VAL A 274 8.14 -41.20 -15.49
N ASN A 275 7.55 -42.26 -14.94
CA ASN A 275 6.38 -42.14 -14.07
C ASN A 275 6.70 -41.34 -12.80
N ALA A 276 7.83 -41.63 -12.16
CA ALA A 276 8.25 -40.89 -10.96
C ALA A 276 8.51 -39.40 -11.23
N ILE A 277 9.13 -39.05 -12.36
CA ILE A 277 9.32 -37.64 -12.78
C ILE A 277 7.98 -36.96 -13.02
N ASN A 278 7.05 -37.62 -13.71
CA ASN A 278 5.73 -37.07 -13.98
C ASN A 278 4.91 -36.85 -12.71
N GLU A 279 5.03 -37.72 -11.71
CA GLU A 279 4.34 -37.62 -10.43
C GLU A 279 4.95 -36.59 -9.47
N ALA A 280 6.23 -36.23 -9.66
CA ALA A 280 6.93 -35.26 -8.82
C ALA A 280 6.19 -33.91 -8.75
N LYS A 281 6.09 -33.38 -7.52
CA LYS A 281 5.37 -32.14 -7.20
C LYS A 281 6.25 -30.91 -7.13
N ASP A 282 7.55 -31.11 -6.98
CA ASP A 282 8.55 -30.06 -6.87
C ASP A 282 9.84 -30.47 -7.60
N GLN A 283 10.77 -29.53 -7.68
CA GLN A 283 12.03 -29.76 -8.36
C GLN A 283 12.90 -30.83 -7.67
N ALA A 284 12.84 -30.93 -6.34
CA ALA A 284 13.61 -31.92 -5.60
C ALA A 284 13.14 -33.35 -5.91
N GLY A 285 11.82 -33.55 -6.04
CA GLY A 285 11.21 -34.79 -6.48
C GLY A 285 11.64 -35.17 -7.89
N VAL A 286 11.68 -34.20 -8.83
CA VAL A 286 12.17 -34.47 -10.20
C VAL A 286 13.65 -34.87 -10.19
N ASP A 287 14.50 -34.11 -9.51
CA ASP A 287 15.94 -34.38 -9.44
C ASP A 287 16.21 -35.78 -8.83
N GLY A 288 15.47 -36.14 -7.78
CA GLY A 288 15.54 -37.44 -7.13
C GLY A 288 15.09 -38.59 -8.03
N ALA A 289 13.96 -38.42 -8.72
CA ALA A 289 13.43 -39.40 -9.66
C ALA A 289 14.37 -39.61 -10.86
N GLN A 290 14.94 -38.54 -11.41
CA GLN A 290 15.95 -38.60 -12.46
C GLN A 290 17.17 -39.41 -12.01
N THR A 291 17.73 -39.09 -10.84
CA THR A 291 18.93 -39.75 -10.30
C THR A 291 18.70 -41.25 -10.05
N THR A 292 17.55 -41.60 -9.46
CA THR A 292 17.19 -43.00 -9.22
C THR A 292 16.97 -43.73 -10.54
N GLY A 293 16.30 -43.09 -11.49
CA GLY A 293 16.01 -43.62 -12.81
C GLY A 293 17.25 -43.93 -13.63
N THR A 294 18.17 -42.97 -13.76
CA THR A 294 19.43 -43.18 -14.49
C THR A 294 20.26 -44.29 -13.86
N THR A 295 20.35 -44.33 -12.53
CA THR A 295 21.05 -45.41 -11.80
C THR A 295 20.43 -46.78 -12.08
N ALA A 296 19.10 -46.90 -12.07
CA ALA A 296 18.41 -48.15 -12.35
C ALA A 296 18.61 -48.63 -13.79
N VAL A 297 18.58 -47.71 -14.76
CA VAL A 297 18.88 -48.00 -16.18
C VAL A 297 20.33 -48.48 -16.35
N GLU A 298 21.29 -47.80 -15.73
CA GLU A 298 22.71 -48.16 -15.81
C GLU A 298 23.01 -49.51 -15.15
N ALA A 299 22.29 -49.87 -14.10
CA ALA A 299 22.46 -51.11 -13.35
C ALA A 299 22.10 -52.39 -14.13
N VAL A 300 21.41 -52.29 -15.27
CA VAL A 300 21.04 -53.47 -16.08
C VAL A 300 22.30 -54.10 -16.71
N ASN A 301 22.81 -55.20 -16.15
CA ASN A 301 24.06 -55.81 -16.62
C ASN A 301 23.88 -57.31 -16.96
N PRO A 302 23.50 -57.64 -18.20
CA PRO A 302 23.26 -59.03 -18.60
C PRO A 302 24.57 -59.84 -18.70
N VAL A 303 24.50 -61.13 -18.40
CA VAL A 303 25.62 -62.07 -18.47
C VAL A 303 25.34 -63.08 -19.57
N GLY A 304 26.26 -63.19 -20.54
CA GLY A 304 26.14 -64.14 -21.65
C GLY A 304 26.48 -65.55 -21.22
N LYS A 305 25.47 -66.41 -21.04
CA LYS A 305 25.60 -67.80 -20.64
C LYS A 305 25.39 -68.74 -21.83
N GLU A 306 24.45 -68.44 -22.71
CA GLU A 306 24.06 -69.36 -23.80
C GLU A 306 25.19 -69.61 -24.80
N LYS A 307 25.82 -68.54 -25.32
CA LYS A 307 27.00 -68.67 -26.20
C LYS A 307 28.19 -69.33 -25.50
N ALA A 308 28.35 -69.12 -24.19
CA ALA A 308 29.41 -69.76 -23.43
C ALA A 308 29.18 -71.27 -23.31
N LEU A 309 27.93 -71.69 -23.05
CA LEU A 309 27.53 -73.10 -23.02
C LEU A 309 27.68 -73.76 -24.38
N GLU A 310 27.26 -73.10 -25.46
CA GLU A 310 27.37 -73.61 -26.83
C GLU A 310 28.84 -73.81 -27.25
N ALA A 311 29.72 -72.89 -26.87
CA ALA A 311 31.16 -73.03 -27.08
C ALA A 311 31.77 -74.21 -26.28
N ILE A 312 31.37 -74.39 -25.02
CA ILE A 312 31.81 -75.52 -24.19
C ILE A 312 31.33 -76.84 -24.80
N GLN A 313 30.07 -76.90 -25.23
CA GLN A 313 29.49 -78.08 -25.87
C GLN A 313 30.24 -78.43 -27.16
N THR A 314 30.42 -77.45 -28.06
CA THR A 314 31.16 -77.62 -29.31
C THR A 314 32.59 -78.11 -29.06
N ALA A 315 33.29 -77.55 -28.06
CA ALA A 315 34.64 -77.98 -27.70
C ALA A 315 34.67 -79.41 -27.17
N SER A 316 33.65 -79.79 -26.38
CA SER A 316 33.50 -81.14 -25.83
C SER A 316 33.23 -82.17 -26.94
N GLU A 317 32.30 -81.88 -27.85
CA GLU A 317 31.99 -82.72 -29.02
C GLU A 317 33.22 -82.89 -29.93
N THR A 318 33.96 -81.81 -30.19
CA THR A 318 35.21 -81.84 -30.96
C THR A 318 36.27 -82.73 -30.31
N LYS A 319 36.40 -82.67 -28.97
CA LYS A 319 37.35 -83.49 -28.22
C LYS A 319 36.96 -84.97 -28.24
N ILE A 320 35.67 -85.28 -28.03
CA ILE A 320 35.14 -86.65 -28.12
C ILE A 320 35.42 -87.23 -29.50
N ALA A 321 35.09 -86.51 -30.57
CA ALA A 321 35.34 -86.94 -31.95
C ALA A 321 36.83 -87.17 -32.25
N SER A 322 37.72 -86.44 -31.59
CA SER A 322 39.18 -86.63 -31.72
C SER A 322 39.68 -87.86 -30.98
N ILE A 323 39.08 -88.19 -29.82
CA ILE A 323 39.40 -89.41 -29.05
C ILE A 323 38.94 -90.66 -29.82
N ASP A 324 37.71 -90.65 -30.36
CA ASP A 324 37.15 -91.78 -31.10
C ASP A 324 37.97 -92.12 -32.37
N LYS A 325 38.59 -91.12 -33.00
CA LYS A 325 39.50 -91.33 -34.15
C LYS A 325 40.82 -91.99 -33.76
N ASN A 326 41.30 -91.80 -32.54
CA ASN A 326 42.56 -92.37 -32.05
C ASN A 326 42.39 -93.78 -31.44
N ALA A 327 41.15 -94.24 -31.25
CA ALA A 327 40.82 -95.57 -30.73
C ALA A 327 40.67 -96.64 -31.84
N LYS A 328 40.99 -96.31 -33.10
CA LYS A 328 41.06 -97.22 -34.25
C LYS A 328 42.51 -97.44 -34.67
#